data_AF-A0A7R9MT49-F1
#
_entry.id   AF-A0A7R9MT49-F1
#
_cell.length_a   1.000
_cell.length_b   1.000
_cell.length_c   1.000
_cell.angle_alpha   90.00
_cell.angle_beta   90.00
_cell.angle_gamma   90.00
#
_symmetry.space_group_name_H-M   'P 1'
#
loop_
_entity.id
_entity.type
_entity.pdbx_description
1 polymer ?
#
loop_
_entity_poly.entity_id
_entity_poly.type
_entity_poly.pdbx_seq_one_letter_code
_entity_poly.pdbx_strand_id
1 'polypeptide(L)'
;MAILDFFIGNMDRHHYETFKHFGNNTFPLHLDHGRGFGQPFHDELSILAPLTQCCVIRQSTLKRVLSFTQQDHRLSGLMRRSLSADPVNPVLSEPNLEALDRRVNIILQSVRECLNQKPSQEVISFDDF
;
A
#
# COMPACT_ATOMS: atom_id res chain seq x y z
N MET A 1 -5.23 -4.50 -1.37
CA MET A 1 -4.04 -5.35 -1.60
C MET A 1 -2.99 -4.64 -2.45
N ALA A 2 -3.29 -4.24 -3.69
CA ALA A 2 -2.30 -3.63 -4.60
C ALA A 2 -1.43 -2.50 -4.00
N ILE A 3 -2.01 -1.61 -3.19
CA ILE A 3 -1.25 -0.55 -2.50
C ILE A 3 -0.20 -1.11 -1.53
N LEU A 4 -0.54 -2.15 -0.76
CA LEU A 4 0.41 -2.83 0.13
C LEU A 4 1.51 -3.52 -0.67
N ASP A 5 1.11 -4.26 -1.71
CA ASP A 5 2.06 -4.96 -2.59
C ASP A 5 2.99 -3.97 -3.29
N PHE A 6 2.52 -2.79 -3.69
CA PHE A 6 3.36 -1.74 -4.26
C PHE A 6 4.34 -1.15 -3.24
N PHE A 7 3.88 -0.88 -2.01
CA PHE A 7 4.77 -0.41 -0.94
C PHE A 7 5.96 -1.34 -0.73
N ILE A 8 5.72 -2.65 -0.72
CA ILE A 8 6.77 -3.64 -0.50
C ILE A 8 7.44 -4.09 -1.81
N GLY A 9 6.92 -3.75 -2.98
CA GLY A 9 7.43 -4.22 -4.27
C GLY A 9 7.19 -5.71 -4.53
N ASN A 10 6.08 -6.27 -4.02
CA ASN A 10 5.73 -7.68 -4.21
C ASN A 10 4.87 -7.85 -5.48
N MET A 11 5.45 -8.43 -6.53
CA MET A 11 4.73 -8.73 -7.78
C MET A 11 4.07 -10.10 -7.79
N ASP A 12 4.33 -10.94 -6.79
CA ASP A 12 3.92 -12.36 -6.81
C ASP A 12 2.50 -12.56 -6.27
N ARG A 13 1.64 -11.54 -6.41
CA ARG A 13 0.25 -11.60 -5.96
C ARG A 13 -0.63 -12.27 -7.02
N HIS A 14 -0.54 -13.59 -7.10
CA HIS A 14 -1.30 -14.39 -8.06
C HIS A 14 -2.55 -15.06 -7.46
N HIS A 15 -2.67 -15.11 -6.13
CA HIS A 15 -3.85 -15.60 -5.41
C HIS A 15 -4.21 -14.67 -4.25
N TYR A 16 -5.45 -14.80 -3.77
CA TYR A 16 -5.92 -14.22 -2.52
C TYR A 16 -6.67 -15.30 -1.74
N GLU A 17 -6.51 -15.25 -0.41
CA GLU A 17 -7.25 -16.13 0.49
C GLU A 17 -8.27 -15.31 1.29
N THR A 18 -9.32 -15.96 1.75
CA THR A 18 -10.35 -15.34 2.60
C THR A 18 -10.84 -16.33 3.65
N PHE A 19 -11.48 -15.82 4.70
CA PHE A 19 -12.15 -16.70 5.66
C PHE A 19 -13.46 -17.24 5.08
N LYS A 20 -13.46 -18.52 4.71
CA LYS A 20 -14.61 -19.23 4.11
C LYS A 20 -15.90 -19.14 4.95
N HIS A 21 -15.77 -19.07 6.28
CA HIS A 21 -16.92 -19.04 7.18
C HIS A 21 -17.86 -17.84 6.95
N PHE A 22 -17.34 -16.72 6.42
CA PHE A 22 -18.12 -15.51 6.17
C PHE A 22 -18.59 -15.34 4.71
N GLY A 23 -18.35 -16.34 3.85
CA GLY A 23 -18.72 -16.27 2.43
C GLY A 23 -18.11 -15.04 1.74
N ASN A 24 -18.93 -14.26 1.03
CA ASN A 24 -18.48 -13.04 0.34
C ASN A 24 -18.34 -11.82 1.27
N ASN A 25 -18.89 -11.87 2.49
CA ASN A 25 -18.80 -10.79 3.48
C ASN A 25 -17.53 -10.97 4.32
N THR A 26 -16.40 -10.96 3.63
CA THR A 26 -15.08 -11.28 4.18
C THR A 26 -14.05 -10.28 3.63
N PHE A 27 -12.79 -10.45 3.99
CA PHE A 27 -11.70 -9.65 3.46
C PHE A 27 -10.55 -10.54 2.98
N PRO A 28 -9.77 -10.08 1.99
CA PRO A 28 -8.57 -10.79 1.57
C PRO A 28 -7.53 -10.84 2.69
N LEU A 29 -7.01 -12.03 2.96
CA LEU A 29 -5.88 -12.22 3.86
C LEU A 29 -4.60 -11.75 3.18
N HIS A 30 -3.87 -10.85 3.84
CA HIS A 30 -2.55 -10.41 3.40
C HIS A 30 -1.49 -11.43 3.86
N LEU A 31 -1.16 -12.38 2.98
CA LEU A 31 -0.19 -13.45 3.21
C LEU A 31 0.88 -13.46 2.11
N ASP A 32 1.89 -14.33 2.23
CA ASP A 32 2.95 -14.54 1.22
C ASP A 32 3.72 -13.27 0.81
N HIS A 33 4.27 -12.58 1.80
CA HIS A 33 5.07 -11.36 1.58
C HIS A 33 6.58 -11.61 1.40
N GLY A 34 7.00 -12.88 1.29
CA GLY A 34 8.43 -13.27 1.24
C GLY A 34 9.21 -12.72 0.04
N ARG A 35 8.50 -12.26 -1.01
CA ARG A 35 9.10 -11.62 -2.19
C ARG A 35 9.01 -10.09 -2.18
N GLY A 36 8.63 -9.49 -1.05
CA GLY A 36 8.73 -8.05 -0.83
C GLY A 36 10.16 -7.58 -0.51
N PHE A 37 10.38 -6.27 -0.59
CA PHE A 37 11.59 -5.54 -0.20
C PHE A 37 12.88 -5.97 -0.91
N GLY A 38 12.78 -6.62 -2.08
CA GLY A 38 13.94 -7.09 -2.85
C GLY A 38 14.68 -5.98 -3.62
N GLN A 39 14.02 -4.87 -3.95
CA GLN A 39 14.59 -3.78 -4.75
C GLN A 39 14.22 -2.40 -4.16
N PRO A 40 15.12 -1.72 -3.42
CA PRO A 40 14.83 -0.40 -2.85
C PRO A 40 14.95 0.75 -3.85
N PHE A 41 15.66 0.56 -4.96
CA PHE A 41 15.93 1.59 -5.97
C PHE A 41 15.09 1.45 -7.25
N HIS A 42 14.19 0.47 -7.28
CA HIS A 42 13.23 0.26 -8.36
C HIS A 42 11.81 0.30 -7.80
N ASP A 43 10.90 0.96 -8.50
CA ASP A 43 9.49 1.00 -8.14
C ASP A 43 8.69 0.36 -9.27
N GLU A 44 8.14 -0.81 -9.01
CA GLU A 44 7.37 -1.54 -10.03
C GLU A 44 5.96 -0.97 -10.17
N LEU A 45 5.80 -0.06 -11.13
CA LEU A 45 4.53 0.64 -11.36
C LEU A 45 3.41 -0.30 -11.82
N SER A 46 3.73 -1.44 -12.43
CA SER A 46 2.71 -2.41 -12.86
C SER A 46 1.89 -2.98 -11.69
N ILE A 47 2.44 -3.01 -10.47
CA ILE A 47 1.69 -3.42 -9.26
C ILE A 47 0.53 -2.45 -8.97
N LEU A 48 0.65 -1.16 -9.36
CA LEU A 48 -0.43 -0.18 -9.22
C LEU A 48 -1.46 -0.22 -10.35
N ALA A 49 -1.32 -1.11 -11.34
CA ALA A 49 -2.30 -1.23 -12.42
C ALA A 49 -3.76 -1.37 -11.93
N PRO A 50 -4.08 -2.14 -10.85
CA PRO A 50 -5.44 -2.18 -10.33
C PRO A 50 -5.94 -0.80 -9.83
N LEU A 51 -5.07 0.02 -9.24
CA LEU A 51 -5.43 1.36 -8.78
C LEU A 51 -5.71 2.29 -9.96
N THR A 52 -4.85 2.29 -10.98
CA THR A 52 -4.97 3.19 -12.14
C THR A 52 -6.05 2.77 -13.13
N GLN A 53 -6.34 1.47 -13.25
CA GLN A 53 -7.38 0.95 -14.14
C GLN A 53 -8.77 1.04 -13.53
N CYS A 54 -8.95 0.59 -12.28
CA CYS A 54 -10.24 0.69 -11.62
C CYS A 54 -10.55 2.14 -11.24
N CYS A 55 -9.53 2.90 -10.83
CA CYS A 55 -9.66 4.22 -10.22
C CYS A 55 -10.64 4.22 -9.06
N VAL A 56 -10.50 3.26 -8.13
CA VAL A 56 -11.28 3.21 -6.88
C VAL A 56 -10.35 2.97 -5.71
N ILE A 57 -10.51 3.76 -4.65
CA ILE A 57 -9.78 3.63 -3.38
C ILE A 57 -10.72 3.84 -2.20
N ARG A 58 -10.55 3.05 -1.13
CA ARG A 58 -11.31 3.25 0.11
C ARG A 58 -10.90 4.56 0.80
N GLN A 59 -11.87 5.28 1.35
CA GLN A 59 -11.64 6.55 2.02
C GLN A 59 -10.68 6.41 3.21
N SER A 60 -10.85 5.38 4.04
CA SER A 60 -9.91 5.06 5.13
C SER A 60 -8.48 4.90 4.63
N THR A 61 -8.28 4.12 3.57
CA THR A 61 -6.96 3.91 2.95
C THR A 61 -6.37 5.21 2.43
N LEU A 62 -7.13 6.01 1.69
CA LEU A 62 -6.64 7.29 1.17
C LEU A 62 -6.24 8.25 2.30
N LYS A 63 -7.07 8.39 3.33
CA LYS A 63 -6.77 9.21 4.52
C LYS A 63 -5.48 8.75 5.20
N ARG A 64 -5.29 7.44 5.33
CA ARG A 64 -4.08 6.86 5.94
C ARG A 64 -2.85 7.15 5.09
N VAL A 65 -2.90 6.93 3.78
CA VAL A 65 -1.75 7.22 2.89
C VAL A 65 -1.41 8.71 2.89
N LEU A 66 -2.42 9.60 2.88
CA LEU A 66 -2.22 11.05 3.00
C LEU A 66 -1.52 11.43 4.31
N SER A 67 -1.85 10.77 5.42
CA SER A 67 -1.21 11.05 6.71
C SER A 67 0.30 10.83 6.69
N PHE A 68 0.81 9.93 5.84
CA PHE A 68 2.24 9.66 5.73
C PHE A 68 3.05 10.76 5.05
N THR A 69 2.39 11.77 4.47
CA THR A 69 3.08 12.95 3.89
C THR A 69 3.51 13.96 4.95
N GLN A 70 2.95 13.88 6.17
CA GLN A 70 3.30 14.75 7.27
C GLN A 70 4.67 14.39 7.85
N GLN A 71 5.48 15.39 8.22
CA GLN A 71 6.86 15.18 8.65
C GLN A 71 7.01 14.19 9.82
N ASP A 72 6.12 14.27 10.82
CA ASP A 72 6.15 13.41 12.01
C ASP A 72 5.57 12.00 11.78
N HIS A 73 4.90 11.80 10.64
CA HIS A 73 4.17 10.58 10.29
C HIS A 73 4.70 9.90 9.02
N ARG A 74 5.91 10.25 8.56
CA ARG A 74 6.56 9.55 7.44
C ARG A 74 6.55 8.04 7.68
N LEU A 75 6.20 7.29 6.63
CA LEU A 75 6.03 5.85 6.71
C LEU A 75 7.33 5.16 7.09
N SER A 76 8.47 5.62 6.56
CA SER A 76 9.81 5.16 6.95
C SER A 76 10.06 5.26 8.47
N GLY A 77 9.73 6.41 9.07
CA GLY A 77 9.90 6.66 10.49
C GLY A 77 8.97 5.81 11.36
N LEU A 78 7.72 5.64 10.93
CA LEU A 78 6.75 4.76 11.60
C LEU A 78 7.19 3.29 11.56
N MET A 79 7.65 2.82 10.39
CA MET A 79 8.15 1.46 10.22
C MET A 79 9.40 1.21 11.05
N ARG A 80 10.35 2.15 11.07
CA ARG A 80 11.54 2.06 11.93
C ARG A 80 11.17 1.89 13.40
N ARG A 81 10.22 2.69 13.90
CA ARG A 81 9.72 2.56 15.28
C ARG A 81 9.04 1.21 15.51
N SER A 82 8.14 0.80 14.61
CA SER A 82 7.39 -0.45 14.76
C SER A 82 8.29 -1.70 14.74
N LEU A 83 9.34 -1.70 13.91
CA LEU A 83 10.25 -2.82 13.74
C LEU A 83 11.38 -2.87 14.79
N SER A 84 11.59 -1.78 15.55
CA SER A 84 12.70 -1.66 16.49
C SER A 84 12.67 -2.66 17.66
N ALA A 85 11.48 -3.15 18.01
CA ALA A 85 11.30 -4.13 19.09
C ALA A 85 11.52 -5.58 18.61
N ASP A 86 11.66 -5.81 17.31
CA ASP A 86 11.89 -7.14 16.78
C ASP A 86 13.32 -7.61 17.11
N PRO A 87 13.51 -8.84 17.65
CA PRO A 87 14.84 -9.38 17.93
C PRO A 87 15.80 -9.40 16.74
N VAL A 88 15.30 -9.43 15.50
CA VAL A 88 16.13 -9.41 14.29
C VAL A 88 16.38 -8.00 13.73
N ASN A 89 16.11 -6.96 14.53
CA ASN A 89 16.38 -5.57 14.14
C ASN A 89 17.88 -5.34 13.79
N PRO A 90 18.20 -4.73 12.64
CA PRO A 90 17.29 -4.14 11.65
C PRO A 90 16.61 -5.15 10.73
N VAL A 91 15.26 -5.14 10.72
CA VAL A 91 14.43 -6.00 9.85
C VAL A 91 14.46 -5.54 8.40
N LEU A 92 14.46 -4.21 8.18
CA LEU A 92 14.54 -3.58 6.86
C LEU A 92 15.79 -2.71 6.78
N SER A 93 16.42 -2.70 5.60
CA SER A 93 17.53 -1.80 5.31
C SER A 93 17.06 -0.35 5.17
N GLU A 94 17.95 0.62 5.43
CA GLU A 94 17.65 2.04 5.28
C GLU A 94 17.13 2.42 3.88
N PRO A 95 17.73 1.92 2.77
CA PRO A 95 17.19 2.19 1.43
C PRO A 95 15.75 1.68 1.23
N ASN A 96 15.36 0.56 1.86
CA ASN A 96 14.00 0.06 1.78
C ASN A 96 13.02 0.93 2.57
N LEU A 97 13.45 1.51 3.70
CA LEU A 97 12.65 2.47 4.46
C LEU A 97 12.44 3.77 3.67
N GLU A 98 13.49 4.31 3.05
CA GLU A 98 13.38 5.49 2.18
C GLU A 98 12.50 5.25 0.95
N ALA A 99 12.56 4.05 0.37
CA ALA A 99 11.71 3.66 -0.75
C ALA A 99 10.21 3.73 -0.42
N LEU A 100 9.81 3.41 0.83
CA LEU A 100 8.42 3.52 1.26
C LEU A 100 7.89 4.95 1.15
N ASP A 101 8.65 5.94 1.60
CA ASP A 101 8.24 7.35 1.52
C ASP A 101 8.16 7.83 0.07
N ARG A 102 9.07 7.38 -0.80
CA ARG A 102 8.98 7.66 -2.25
C ARG A 102 7.70 7.06 -2.85
N ARG A 103 7.40 5.80 -2.52
CA ARG A 103 6.22 5.06 -2.99
C ARG A 103 4.90 5.66 -2.48
N VAL A 104 4.85 6.26 -1.30
CA VAL A 104 3.69 7.04 -0.81
C VAL A 104 3.33 8.13 -1.82
N ASN A 105 4.31 8.91 -2.28
CA ASN A 105 4.07 10.00 -3.23
C ASN A 105 3.56 9.48 -4.58
N ILE A 106 4.11 8.35 -5.06
CA ILE A 106 3.67 7.72 -6.31
C ILE A 106 2.20 7.29 -6.21
N ILE A 107 1.80 6.62 -5.11
CA ILE A 107 0.40 6.22 -4.90
C ILE A 107 -0.53 7.43 -4.92
N LEU A 108 -0.17 8.50 -4.19
CA LEU A 108 -0.98 9.72 -4.14
C LEU A 108 -1.10 10.40 -5.50
N GLN A 109 -0.02 10.38 -6.29
CA GLN A 109 -0.03 10.89 -7.65
C GLN A 109 -0.96 10.06 -8.55
N SER A 110 -0.93 8.73 -8.47
CA SER A 110 -1.87 7.87 -9.20
C SER A 110 -3.34 8.11 -8.81
N VAL A 111 -3.63 8.35 -7.53
CA VAL A 111 -4.99 8.72 -7.08
C VAL A 111 -5.39 10.08 -7.66
N ARG A 112 -4.47 11.06 -7.67
CA ARG A 112 -4.72 12.39 -8.25
C ARG A 112 -5.04 12.30 -9.74
N GLU A 113 -4.33 11.45 -10.48
CA GLU A 113 -4.61 11.21 -11.90
C GLU A 113 -6.01 10.64 -12.12
N CYS A 114 -6.45 9.69 -11.27
CA CYS A 114 -7.83 9.20 -11.30
C CYS A 114 -8.86 10.30 -11.01
N LEU A 115 -8.61 11.17 -10.02
CA LEU A 115 -9.49 12.30 -9.69
C LEU A 115 -9.58 13.37 -10.78
N ASN A 116 -8.56 13.49 -11.63
CA ASN A 116 -8.60 14.37 -12.80
C ASN A 116 -9.44 13.80 -13.95
N GLN A 117 -9.67 12.49 -13.97
CA GLN A 117 -10.39 11.80 -15.03
C GLN A 117 -11.84 11.46 -14.66
N LYS A 118 -12.12 11.22 -13.37
CA LYS A 118 -13.42 10.78 -12.87
C LYS A 118 -13.86 11.63 -11.66
N PRO A 119 -15.18 11.79 -11.43
CA PRO A 119 -15.69 12.46 -10.23
C PRO A 119 -15.20 11.82 -8.93
N SER A 120 -15.01 12.64 -7.90
CA SER A 120 -14.51 12.16 -6.60
C SER A 120 -15.35 11.05 -5.96
N GLN A 121 -16.68 11.07 -6.17
CA GLN A 121 -17.58 10.04 -5.63
C GLN A 121 -17.40 8.67 -6.30
N GLU A 122 -16.89 8.63 -7.53
CA GLU A 122 -16.57 7.38 -8.22
C GLU A 122 -15.18 6.85 -7.82
N VAL A 123 -14.26 7.75 -7.50
CA VAL A 123 -12.88 7.38 -7.14
C VAL A 123 -12.75 6.97 -5.68
N ILE A 124 -13.47 7.65 -4.78
CA ILE A 124 -13.34 7.45 -3.34
C ILE A 124 -14.57 6.67 -2.85
N SER A 125 -14.37 5.38 -2.60
CA SER A 125 -15.38 4.53 -1.97
C SER A 125 -15.42 4.80 -0.47
N PHE A 126 -16.60 5.07 0.07
CA PHE A 126 -16.79 5.10 1.51
C PHE A 126 -16.71 3.67 2.06
N ASP A 127 -16.21 3.54 3.29
CA ASP A 127 -16.13 2.24 3.96
C ASP A 127 -17.56 1.87 4.37
N ASP A 128 -18.17 0.92 3.65
CA ASP A 128 -19.44 0.31 4.04
C ASP A 128 -19.21 -0.53 5.31
N PHE A 129 -20.13 -0.40 6.29
CA PHE A 129 -20.11 -1.16 7.55
C PHE A 129 -20.51 -2.63 7.36
#